data_AF-A0A2T2RW67-F1
#
_entry.id   AF-A0A2T2RW67-F1
#
_cell.length_a   1.000
_cell.length_b   1.000
_cell.length_c   1.000
_cell.angle_alpha   90.00
_cell.angle_beta   90.00
_cell.angle_gamma   90.00
#
_symmetry.space_group_name_H-M   'P 1'
#
loop_
_entity.id
_entity.type
_entity.pdbx_description
1 polymer ?
#
loop_
_entity_poly.entity_id
_entity_poly.type
_entity_poly.pdbx_seq_one_letter_code
_entity_poly.pdbx_strand_id
1 'polypeptide(L)' 'MEKIPLYQPEQLIYMDESGIDSNESFPYGWCEKGQRFHAQRPGFRRERLSIMAAICQEQFLAPMVDQGDGQA' A
#
# COMPACT_ATOMS: atom_id res chain seq x y z
N MET A 1 2.24 31.48 -17.29
CA MET A 1 2.38 30.35 -16.34
C MET A 1 2.23 30.93 -14.95
N GLU A 2 1.03 30.79 -14.40
CA GLU A 2 0.62 31.38 -13.12
C GLU A 2 1.34 30.63 -11.99
N LYS A 3 2.11 31.35 -11.16
CA LYS A 3 2.86 30.74 -10.06
C LYS A 3 1.91 30.52 -8.88
N ILE A 4 1.76 29.26 -8.48
CA ILE A 4 1.06 28.92 -7.23
C ILE A 4 1.78 29.66 -6.09
N PRO A 5 1.05 30.39 -5.22
CA PRO A 5 1.66 31.07 -4.08
C PRO A 5 2.41 30.07 -3.20
N LEU A 6 3.56 30.49 -2.66
CA LEU A 6 4.36 29.65 -1.77
C LEU A 6 3.55 29.39 -0.48
N TYR A 7 3.00 28.19 -0.36
CA TYR A 7 2.36 27.72 0.87
C TYR A 7 3.42 27.44 1.93
N GLN A 8 3.12 27.78 3.18
CA GLN A 8 3.96 27.36 4.30
C GLN A 8 3.84 25.82 4.47
N PRO A 9 4.87 25.13 5.00
CA PRO A 9 4.83 23.67 5.18
C PRO A 9 3.62 23.16 5.97
N GLU A 10 3.10 23.95 6.90
CA GLU A 10 1.90 23.68 7.72
C GLU A 10 0.61 23.64 6.88
N GLN A 11 0.64 24.25 5.70
CA GLN A 11 -0.50 24.38 4.78
C GLN A 11 -0.45 23.33 3.67
N LEU A 12 0.59 22.48 3.64
CA LEU A 12 0.78 21.43 2.65
C LEU A 12 0.36 20.09 3.24
N ILE A 13 -0.62 19.45 2.59
CA ILE A 13 -1.04 18.09 2.88
C ILE A 13 -0.66 17.22 1.68
N TYR A 14 0.16 16.20 1.92
CA TYR A 14 0.50 15.19 0.94
C TYR A 14 -0.46 14.03 1.10
N MET A 15 -1.14 13.62 0.03
CA MET A 15 -2.07 12.48 0.05
C MET A 15 -1.66 11.49 -1.03
N ASP A 16 -1.68 10.21 -0.69
CA ASP A 16 -1.39 9.13 -1.62
C ASP A 16 -2.22 7.88 -1.30
N GLU A 17 -2.33 6.99 -2.28
CA GLU A 17 -2.94 5.68 -2.16
C GLU A 17 -1.88 4.58 -2.34
N SER A 18 -1.85 3.64 -1.40
CA SER A 18 -1.11 2.39 -1.55
C SER A 18 -2.06 1.22 -1.43
N GLY A 19 -1.95 0.23 -2.31
CA GLY A 19 -2.77 -0.97 -2.21
C GLY A 19 -1.94 -2.24 -2.12
N ILE A 20 -2.31 -3.09 -1.17
CA ILE A 20 -1.63 -4.33 -0.81
C ILE A 20 -2.49 -5.50 -1.31
N ASP A 21 -1.90 -6.36 -2.14
CA ASP A 21 -2.58 -7.58 -2.61
C ASP A 21 -2.35 -8.74 -1.61
N SER A 22 -3.40 -9.52 -1.33
CA SER A 22 -3.32 -10.65 -0.38
C SER A 22 -2.42 -11.82 -0.82
N ASN A 23 -1.91 -11.79 -2.06
CA ASN A 23 -1.01 -12.80 -2.61
C ASN A 23 0.45 -12.32 -2.75
N GLU A 24 0.80 -11.14 -2.18
CA GLU A 24 2.17 -10.60 -2.23
C GLU A 24 3.20 -11.48 -1.52
N SER A 25 2.77 -12.23 -0.50
CA SER A 25 3.61 -13.12 0.27
C SER A 25 2.98 -14.51 0.44
N PHE A 26 3.83 -15.52 0.66
CA PHE A 26 3.38 -16.84 1.07
C PHE A 26 3.30 -16.85 2.61
N PRO A 27 2.11 -16.98 3.21
CA PRO A 27 1.99 -16.99 4.68
C PRO A 27 2.69 -18.20 5.31
N TYR A 28 2.87 -19.27 4.53
CA TYR A 28 3.53 -20.49 4.95
C TYR A 28 4.45 -21.01 3.83
N GLY A 29 5.60 -21.53 4.21
CA GLY A 29 6.55 -22.18 3.30
C GLY A 29 7.56 -23.00 4.10
N TRP A 30 8.03 -24.10 3.53
CA TRP A 30 9.07 -24.92 4.13
C TRP A 30 10.22 -25.11 3.16
N CYS A 31 11.44 -24.94 3.64
CA CYS A 31 12.66 -25.26 2.92
C CYS A 31 13.74 -25.70 3.91
N GLU A 32 14.71 -26.47 3.42
CA GLU A 32 15.89 -26.81 4.21
C GLU A 32 16.70 -25.55 4.56
N LYS A 33 17.40 -25.59 5.70
CA LYS A 33 18.19 -24.45 6.17
C LYS A 33 19.25 -24.08 5.13
N GLY A 34 19.21 -22.84 4.65
CA GLY A 34 20.13 -22.31 3.64
C GLY A 34 19.66 -22.49 2.19
N GLN A 35 18.50 -23.11 1.96
CA GLN A 35 17.90 -23.22 0.63
C GLN A 35 16.83 -22.16 0.42
N ARG A 36 16.75 -21.61 -0.81
CA ARG A 36 15.70 -20.67 -1.18
C ARG A 36 14.40 -21.43 -1.44
N PHE A 37 13.30 -20.97 -0.85
CA PHE A 37 11.97 -21.51 -1.13
C PHE A 37 11.47 -21.05 -2.50
N HIS A 38 11.21 -22.00 -3.41
CA HIS A 38 10.65 -21.75 -4.73
C HIS A 38 9.24 -22.33 -4.80
N ALA A 39 8.24 -21.47 -4.99
CA ALA A 39 6.85 -21.88 -5.15
C ALA A 39 6.15 -21.03 -6.20
N GLN A 40 5.18 -21.62 -6.88
CA GLN A 40 4.29 -20.89 -7.80
C GLN A 40 3.30 -20.05 -7.00
N ARG A 41 3.14 -18.79 -7.40
CA ARG A 41 2.14 -17.89 -6.82
C ARG A 41 0.82 -18.05 -7.60
N PRO A 42 -0.34 -18.12 -6.92
CA PRO A 42 -1.62 -18.03 -7.59
C PRO A 42 -1.69 -16.71 -8.37
N GLY A 43 -1.96 -16.77 -9.68
CA GLY A 43 -2.04 -15.57 -10.53
C GLY A 43 -3.30 -14.73 -10.32
N PHE A 44 -4.28 -15.24 -9.55
CA PHE A 44 -5.53 -14.56 -9.27
C PHE A 44 -5.41 -13.72 -7.99
N ARG A 45 -5.81 -12.44 -8.09
CA ARG A 45 -5.96 -11.55 -6.93
C ARG A 45 -7.25 -11.92 -6.21
N ARG A 46 -7.18 -12.27 -4.92
CA ARG A 46 -8.37 -12.60 -4.12
C ARG A 46 -8.92 -11.39 -3.39
N GLU A 47 -8.05 -10.62 -2.75
CA GLU A 47 -8.43 -9.49 -1.90
C GLU A 47 -7.35 -8.41 -2.05
N ARG A 48 -7.78 -7.14 -2.15
CA ARG A 48 -6.88 -5.99 -2.16
C ARG A 48 -7.26 -5.05 -1.02
N LEU A 49 -6.27 -4.68 -0.23
CA LEU A 49 -6.39 -3.66 0.80
C LEU A 49 -5.92 -2.33 0.22
N SER A 50 -6.83 -1.39 -0.07
CA SER A 50 -6.48 -0.03 -0.48
C SER A 50 -6.38 0.85 0.76
N ILE A 51 -5.23 1.50 0.92
CA ILE A 51 -4.92 2.41 2.01
C ILE A 51 -4.76 3.80 1.41
N MET A 52 -5.63 4.72 1.80
CA MET A 52 -5.45 6.14 1.49
C MET A 52 -5.04 6.84 2.78
N ALA A 53 -3.98 7.64 2.70
CA ALA A 53 -3.51 8.39 3.85
C ALA A 53 -3.02 9.76 3.42
N ALA A 54 -3.04 10.68 4.38
CA ALA A 54 -2.44 11.98 4.23
C ALA A 54 -1.32 12.19 5.25
N ILE A 55 -0.34 13.02 4.91
CA ILE A 55 0.73 13.45 5.80
C ILE A 55 0.79 14.98 5.77
N CYS A 56 0.88 15.59 6.95
CA CYS A 56 1.19 16.99 7.13
C CYS A 56 2.28 17.09 8.20
N GLN A 57 3.38 17.77 7.91
CA GLN A 57 4.50 17.94 8.87
C GLN A 57 4.95 16.64 9.55
N GLU A 58 5.14 15.58 8.77
CA GLU A 58 5.54 14.25 9.27
C GLU A 58 4.50 13.54 10.15
N GLN A 59 3.30 14.13 10.32
CA GLN A 59 2.19 13.51 11.04
C GLN A 59 1.22 12.85 10.06
N PHE A 60 0.87 11.59 10.35
CA PHE A 60 -0.17 10.88 9.63
C PHE A 60 -1.56 11.47 9.95
N LEU A 61 -2.29 11.78 8.90
CA LEU A 61 -3.66 12.25 8.94
C LEU A 61 -4.57 11.15 8.37
N ALA A 62 -5.52 10.72 9.22
CA ALA A 62 -6.67 9.89 8.88
C ALA A 62 -6.41 8.78 7.84
N PRO A 63 -5.65 7.73 8.18
CA PRO A 63 -5.55 6.57 7.31
C PRO A 63 -6.93 5.93 7.18
N MET A 64 -7.42 5.84 5.95
CA MET A 64 -8.63 5.09 5.61
C MET A 64 -8.22 3.83 4.87
N VAL A 65 -8.92 2.74 5.19
CA VAL A 65 -8.62 1.41 4.67
C VAL A 65 -9.90 0.85 4.08
N ASP A 66 -9.83 0.46 2.82
CA ASP A 66 -10.89 -0.22 2.11
C ASP A 66 -10.42 -1.62 1.72
N GLN A 67 -11.30 -2.60 1.87
CA GLN A 67 -11.04 -3.98 1.48
C GLN A 67 -11.91 -4.31 0.27
N GLY A 68 -11.27 -4.39 -0.88
CA GLY A 68 -11.91 -4.87 -2.10
C GLY A 68 -11.87 -6.39 -2.14
N ASP A 69 -13.05 -7.02 -2.17
CA ASP A 69 -13.18 -8.40 -2.61
C ASP A 69 -12.88 -8.41 -4.11
N GLY A 70 -11.85 -9.14 -4.54
CA GLY A 70 -11.32 -9.13 -5.91
C GLY A 70 -12.25 -9.75 -6.97
N GLN A 71 -13.56 -9.51 -6.88
CA GLN A 71 -14.52 -9.81 -7.93
C GLN A 71 -14.41 -8.75 -9.02
N ALA A 72 -13.49 -8.99 -9.96
CA ALA A 72 -13.54 -8.44 -11.31
C ALA A 72 -14.29 -9.42 -12.23
#